data_AF-A0A380DHC4-F1
#
_entry.id   AF-A0A380DHC4-F1
#
_cell.length_a   1.000
_cell.length_b   1.000
_cell.length_c   1.000
_cell.angle_alpha   90.00
_cell.angle_beta   90.00
_cell.angle_gamma   90.00
#
_symmetry.space_group_name_H-M   'P 1'
#
loop_
_entity.id
_entity.type
_entity.pdbx_description
1 polymer ?
#
loop_
_entity_poly.entity_id
_entity_poly.type
_entity_poly.pdbx_seq_one_letter_code
_entity_poly.pdbx_strand_id
1 'polypeptide(L)'
;MFEDIINKEHLIFKTKQIALNKLSKDEIYNLMKNYYEGMKIKDLLEKYRLDLKTNNIVSYFPGYLTNIECPYCQGYMSAVFVSRANEEILKIKNCNICSHTLDKNCRCETCREMEIRQKEQLYILKNNILGELLIDESEKEVKEESDLNMRQRLYLASVLHCGLTEDIKKLNPIEEIIDFIGPSFNFTIGIFKYLYNTNVISIDEQSALEAFTLI
;
A
#
# COMPACT_ATOMS: atom_id res chain seq x y z
N MET A 1 -10.60 -34.40 4.71
CA MET A 1 -9.75 -33.35 4.08
C MET A 1 -10.57 -32.13 3.65
N PHE A 2 -11.62 -32.25 2.83
CA PHE A 2 -12.45 -31.08 2.45
C PHE A 2 -13.19 -30.47 3.64
N GLU A 3 -13.83 -31.30 4.46
CA GLU A 3 -14.60 -30.86 5.64
C GLU A 3 -13.71 -30.27 6.74
N ASP A 4 -12.43 -30.67 6.79
CA ASP A 4 -11.45 -30.13 7.74
C ASP A 4 -11.01 -28.71 7.38
N ILE A 5 -11.17 -28.32 6.11
CA ILE A 5 -10.71 -27.03 5.56
C ILE A 5 -11.88 -26.08 5.33
N ILE A 6 -13.05 -26.60 4.95
CA ILE A 6 -14.19 -25.81 4.47
C ILE A 6 -15.36 -25.90 5.46
N ASN A 7 -15.57 -24.81 6.18
CA ASN A 7 -16.78 -24.61 6.96
C ASN A 7 -17.92 -24.11 6.06
N LYS A 8 -19.04 -24.84 6.05
CA LYS A 8 -20.23 -24.48 5.25
C LYS A 8 -20.79 -23.09 5.58
N GLU A 9 -20.65 -22.64 6.82
CA GLU A 9 -21.17 -21.33 7.27
C GLU A 9 -20.40 -20.15 6.65
N HIS A 10 -19.19 -20.40 6.14
CA HIS A 10 -18.34 -19.38 5.52
C HIS A 10 -18.57 -19.28 4.00
N LEU A 11 -19.51 -20.04 3.44
CA LEU A 11 -19.84 -19.98 2.02
C LEU A 11 -20.62 -18.71 1.66
N ILE A 12 -20.12 -17.98 0.67
CA ILE A 12 -20.69 -16.74 0.17
C ILE A 12 -21.46 -17.04 -1.12
N PHE A 13 -22.78 -17.18 -0.99
CA PHE A 13 -23.69 -17.37 -2.12
C PHE A 13 -24.00 -16.01 -2.78
N LYS A 14 -23.74 -15.89 -4.09
CA LYS A 14 -24.00 -14.69 -4.90
C LYS A 14 -24.93 -15.02 -6.07
N THR A 15 -25.52 -14.01 -6.69
CA THR A 15 -26.46 -14.15 -7.82
C THR A 15 -25.91 -14.91 -9.05
N LYS A 16 -24.59 -15.11 -9.14
CA LYS A 16 -23.93 -15.79 -10.27
C LYS A 16 -24.20 -17.30 -10.32
N GLN A 17 -24.79 -17.90 -9.29
CA GLN A 17 -25.06 -19.34 -9.21
C GLN A 17 -26.37 -19.80 -9.90
N ILE A 18 -26.85 -19.09 -10.93
CA ILE A 18 -28.12 -19.42 -11.63
C ILE A 18 -28.19 -20.91 -12.02
N ALA A 19 -27.08 -21.48 -12.44
CA ALA A 19 -27.01 -22.88 -12.87
C ALA A 19 -27.08 -23.90 -11.71
N LEU A 20 -26.89 -23.46 -10.46
CA LEU A 20 -27.08 -24.27 -9.25
C LEU A 20 -28.34 -23.87 -8.47
N ASN A 21 -29.16 -22.93 -8.95
CA ASN A 21 -30.33 -22.42 -8.22
C ASN A 21 -31.38 -23.49 -7.86
N LYS A 22 -31.35 -24.65 -8.52
CA LYS A 22 -32.23 -25.79 -8.22
C LYS A 22 -31.78 -26.59 -7.00
N LEU A 23 -30.55 -26.38 -6.54
CA LEU A 23 -29.96 -27.05 -5.38
C LEU A 23 -30.09 -26.16 -4.14
N SER A 24 -30.41 -26.77 -3.02
CA SER A 24 -30.28 -26.16 -1.69
C SER A 24 -28.81 -25.90 -1.33
N LYS A 25 -28.57 -25.07 -0.31
CA LYS A 25 -27.21 -24.79 0.19
C LYS A 25 -26.48 -26.07 0.62
N ASP A 26 -27.18 -27.00 1.27
CA ASP A 26 -26.59 -28.28 1.70
C ASP A 26 -26.31 -29.19 0.51
N GLU A 27 -27.16 -29.20 -0.53
CA GLU A 27 -26.87 -29.94 -1.77
C GLU A 27 -25.67 -29.38 -2.50
N ILE A 28 -25.49 -28.04 -2.53
CA ILE A 28 -24.30 -27.39 -3.10
C ILE A 28 -23.05 -27.76 -2.29
N TYR A 29 -23.12 -27.75 -0.95
CA TYR A 29 -22.00 -28.19 -0.10
C TYR A 29 -21.61 -29.64 -0.40
N ASN A 30 -22.61 -30.53 -0.48
CA ASN A 30 -22.39 -31.94 -0.80
C ASN A 30 -21.85 -32.14 -2.23
N LEU A 31 -22.28 -31.33 -3.21
CA LEU A 31 -21.74 -31.33 -4.57
C LEU A 31 -20.25 -30.99 -4.56
N MET A 32 -19.87 -29.93 -3.82
CA MET A 32 -18.48 -29.50 -3.67
C MET A 32 -17.63 -30.58 -2.99
N LYS A 33 -18.14 -31.16 -1.90
CA LYS A 33 -17.49 -32.29 -1.20
C LYS A 33 -17.19 -33.44 -2.15
N ASN A 34 -18.22 -33.96 -2.83
CA ASN A 34 -18.06 -35.08 -3.77
C ASN A 34 -17.09 -34.73 -4.92
N TYR A 35 -17.08 -33.47 -5.38
CA TYR A 35 -16.12 -33.00 -6.37
C TYR A 35 -14.68 -33.15 -5.84
N TYR A 36 -14.35 -32.55 -4.69
CA TYR A 36 -13.00 -32.58 -4.15
C TYR A 36 -12.55 -33.96 -3.64
N GLU A 37 -13.49 -34.85 -3.33
CA GLU A 37 -13.22 -36.26 -2.99
C GLU A 37 -12.92 -37.15 -4.22
N GLY A 38 -12.99 -36.60 -5.43
CA GLY A 38 -12.54 -37.31 -6.63
C GLY A 38 -13.64 -37.91 -7.49
N MET A 39 -14.92 -37.65 -7.20
CA MET A 39 -16.02 -38.12 -8.06
C MET A 39 -15.85 -37.60 -9.49
N LYS A 40 -16.18 -38.43 -10.48
CA LYS A 40 -16.09 -38.03 -11.90
C LYS A 40 -17.13 -36.95 -12.18
N ILE A 41 -16.77 -35.99 -13.04
CA ILE A 41 -17.66 -34.86 -13.37
C ILE A 41 -18.98 -35.36 -13.96
N LYS A 42 -18.95 -36.38 -14.83
CA LYS A 42 -20.16 -36.97 -15.41
C LYS A 42 -21.11 -37.48 -14.31
N ASP A 43 -20.59 -38.26 -13.37
CA ASP A 43 -21.35 -38.83 -12.27
C ASP A 43 -21.93 -37.74 -11.34
N LEU A 44 -21.18 -36.65 -11.11
CA LEU A 44 -21.66 -35.47 -10.37
C LEU A 44 -22.84 -34.80 -11.08
N LEU A 45 -22.71 -34.54 -12.38
CA LEU A 45 -23.75 -33.88 -13.16
C LEU A 45 -25.04 -34.71 -13.19
N GLU A 46 -24.92 -36.03 -13.33
CA GLU A 46 -26.05 -36.95 -13.26
C GLU A 46 -26.68 -36.98 -11.86
N LYS A 47 -25.88 -37.17 -10.81
CA LYS A 47 -26.35 -37.25 -9.41
C LYS A 47 -27.13 -36.01 -8.97
N TYR A 48 -26.64 -34.83 -9.34
CA TYR A 48 -27.24 -33.54 -8.96
C TYR A 48 -28.17 -32.96 -10.03
N ARG A 49 -28.42 -33.71 -11.12
CA ARG A 49 -29.29 -33.29 -12.25
C ARG A 49 -28.92 -31.90 -12.80
N LEU A 50 -27.62 -31.69 -12.99
CA LEU A 50 -27.05 -30.42 -13.46
C LEU A 50 -26.81 -30.48 -14.96
N ASP A 51 -27.41 -29.54 -15.69
CA ASP A 51 -27.16 -29.33 -17.11
C ASP A 51 -26.04 -28.30 -17.30
N LEU A 52 -24.79 -28.74 -17.08
CA LEU A 52 -23.59 -27.92 -17.16
C LEU A 52 -22.60 -28.50 -18.16
N LYS A 53 -21.86 -27.64 -18.87
CA LYS A 53 -20.70 -28.07 -19.65
C LYS A 53 -19.61 -28.57 -18.69
N THR A 54 -19.03 -29.74 -19.00
CA THR A 54 -18.13 -30.51 -18.13
C THR A 54 -16.87 -29.77 -17.66
N ASN A 55 -16.44 -28.71 -18.36
CA ASN A 55 -15.08 -28.21 -18.21
C ASN A 55 -14.88 -27.15 -17.11
N ASN A 56 -15.94 -26.70 -16.41
CA ASN A 56 -15.76 -25.65 -15.41
C ASN A 56 -16.78 -25.65 -14.26
N ILE A 57 -17.09 -26.83 -13.68
CA ILE A 57 -18.03 -26.93 -12.55
C ILE A 57 -17.65 -26.02 -11.37
N VAL A 58 -16.35 -25.84 -11.12
CA VAL A 58 -15.81 -25.03 -10.02
C VAL A 58 -16.17 -23.55 -10.16
N SER A 59 -16.30 -23.03 -11.39
CA SER A 59 -16.70 -21.64 -11.62
C SER A 59 -18.11 -21.30 -11.14
N TYR A 60 -18.93 -22.32 -10.89
CA TYR A 60 -20.29 -22.18 -10.36
C TYR A 60 -20.35 -22.30 -8.84
N PHE A 61 -19.26 -22.69 -8.16
CA PHE A 61 -19.26 -22.79 -6.71
C PHE A 61 -19.43 -21.41 -6.04
N PRO A 62 -20.02 -21.35 -4.84
CA PRO A 62 -20.07 -20.13 -4.04
C PRO A 62 -18.66 -19.63 -3.72
N GLY A 63 -18.55 -18.34 -3.38
CA GLY A 63 -17.31 -17.83 -2.80
C GLY A 63 -17.10 -18.38 -1.39
N TYR A 64 -15.93 -18.09 -0.80
CA TYR A 64 -15.61 -18.48 0.57
C TYR A 64 -15.07 -17.30 1.35
N LEU A 65 -15.52 -17.11 2.59
CA LEU A 65 -14.96 -16.14 3.52
C LEU A 65 -13.83 -16.80 4.32
N THR A 66 -12.61 -16.29 4.18
CA THR A 66 -11.45 -16.80 4.91
C THR A 66 -11.34 -16.15 6.28
N ASN A 67 -10.43 -16.66 7.12
CA ASN A 67 -10.08 -16.02 8.40
C ASN A 67 -8.91 -15.03 8.27
N ILE A 68 -8.51 -14.69 7.04
CA ILE A 68 -7.42 -13.74 6.79
C ILE A 68 -8.01 -12.34 6.83
N GLU A 69 -7.51 -11.50 7.72
CA GLU A 69 -7.97 -10.12 7.85
C GLU A 69 -7.38 -9.21 6.77
N CYS A 70 -8.16 -8.22 6.36
CA CYS A 70 -7.73 -7.14 5.50
C CYS A 70 -6.91 -6.13 6.31
N PRO A 71 -5.71 -5.74 5.85
CA PRO A 71 -4.84 -4.81 6.58
C PRO A 71 -5.42 -3.39 6.70
N TYR A 72 -6.49 -3.06 5.97
CA TYR A 72 -6.98 -1.68 5.86
C TYR A 72 -8.36 -1.43 6.46
N CYS A 73 -9.25 -2.42 6.45
CA CYS A 73 -10.64 -2.22 6.89
C CYS A 73 -11.14 -3.24 7.90
N GLN A 74 -10.26 -4.12 8.41
CA GLN A 74 -10.59 -5.17 9.39
C GLN A 74 -11.63 -6.20 8.90
N GLY A 75 -12.08 -6.11 7.64
CA GLY A 75 -12.89 -7.13 6.99
C GLY A 75 -12.08 -8.38 6.66
N TYR A 76 -12.76 -9.48 6.35
CA TYR A 76 -12.10 -10.73 5.99
C TYR A 76 -11.89 -10.89 4.48
N MET A 77 -10.81 -11.56 4.09
CA MET A 77 -10.51 -11.83 2.70
C MET A 77 -11.45 -12.92 2.17
N SER A 78 -11.98 -12.69 0.97
CA SER A 78 -12.72 -13.68 0.22
C SER A 78 -11.80 -14.52 -0.65
N ALA A 79 -12.16 -15.78 -0.85
CA ALA A 79 -11.50 -16.72 -1.74
C ALA A 79 -12.49 -17.34 -2.71
N VAL A 80 -11.94 -17.91 -3.78
CA VAL A 80 -12.68 -18.75 -4.73
C VAL A 80 -12.09 -20.15 -4.74
N PHE A 81 -12.94 -21.11 -5.01
CA PHE A 81 -12.54 -22.49 -5.22
C PHE A 81 -11.75 -22.63 -6.54
N VAL A 82 -10.73 -23.48 -6.54
CA VAL A 82 -9.94 -23.81 -7.73
C VAL A 82 -10.03 -25.30 -8.06
N SER A 83 -9.65 -25.67 -9.29
CA SER A 83 -9.76 -27.07 -9.73
C SER A 83 -8.83 -27.99 -8.95
N ARG A 84 -9.17 -29.29 -8.88
CA ARG A 84 -8.36 -30.34 -8.24
C ARG A 84 -6.93 -30.50 -8.78
N ALA A 85 -6.62 -29.86 -9.92
CA ALA A 85 -5.29 -29.85 -10.48
C ALA A 85 -4.34 -28.88 -9.77
N ASN A 86 -4.86 -28.00 -8.91
CA ASN A 86 -4.07 -27.10 -8.07
C ASN A 86 -3.75 -27.78 -6.74
N GLU A 87 -2.62 -27.41 -6.14
CA GLU A 87 -2.22 -27.89 -4.82
C GLU A 87 -3.17 -27.40 -3.72
N GLU A 88 -3.66 -26.17 -3.86
CA GLU A 88 -4.62 -25.55 -2.92
C GLU A 88 -6.06 -25.72 -3.41
N ILE A 89 -7.02 -25.77 -2.48
CA ILE A 89 -8.47 -25.82 -2.78
C ILE A 89 -9.04 -24.40 -2.99
N LEU A 90 -8.45 -23.40 -2.33
CA LEU A 90 -8.91 -22.02 -2.31
C LEU A 90 -7.83 -21.09 -2.84
N LYS A 91 -8.24 -20.08 -3.61
CA LYS A 91 -7.39 -18.97 -4.03
C LYS A 91 -7.96 -17.66 -3.48
N ILE A 92 -7.18 -16.97 -2.66
CA ILE A 92 -7.54 -15.65 -2.11
C ILE A 92 -7.76 -14.66 -3.27
N LYS A 93 -8.81 -13.85 -3.17
CA LYS A 93 -9.19 -12.86 -4.17
C LYS A 93 -9.08 -11.45 -3.63
N ASN A 94 -10.04 -11.05 -2.79
CA ASN A 94 -10.11 -9.69 -2.29
C ASN A 94 -10.89 -9.61 -0.98
N CYS A 95 -10.69 -8.53 -0.23
CA CYS A 95 -11.48 -8.20 0.95
C CYS A 95 -12.96 -8.10 0.59
N ASN A 96 -13.82 -8.72 1.40
CA ASN A 96 -15.26 -8.69 1.21
C ASN A 96 -15.90 -7.31 1.47
N ILE A 97 -15.19 -6.39 2.13
CA ILE A 97 -15.65 -5.02 2.45
C ILE A 97 -15.08 -4.00 1.46
N CYS A 98 -13.75 -3.86 1.38
CA CYS A 98 -13.11 -2.78 0.62
C CYS A 98 -12.56 -3.21 -0.76
N SER A 99 -12.77 -4.46 -1.16
CA SER A 99 -12.24 -5.04 -2.41
C SER A 99 -10.71 -5.01 -2.54
N HIS A 100 -9.98 -4.78 -1.44
CA HIS A 100 -8.51 -4.83 -1.42
C HIS A 100 -8.01 -6.22 -1.84
N THR A 101 -6.96 -6.26 -2.64
CA THR A 101 -6.27 -7.48 -3.08
C THR A 101 -4.88 -7.52 -2.46
N LEU A 102 -4.36 -8.71 -2.10
CA LEU A 102 -2.99 -8.86 -1.60
C LEU A 102 -1.89 -8.58 -2.65
N ASP A 103 -2.27 -8.16 -3.86
CA ASP A 103 -1.33 -7.63 -4.84
C ASP A 103 -0.72 -6.31 -4.32
N LYS A 104 0.61 -6.19 -4.45
CA LYS A 104 1.35 -4.97 -4.10
C LYS A 104 0.83 -3.74 -4.85
N ASN A 105 0.24 -3.91 -6.03
CA ASN A 105 -0.27 -2.84 -6.88
C ASN A 105 -1.80 -2.70 -6.79
N CYS A 106 -2.41 -3.02 -5.64
CA CYS A 106 -3.84 -2.87 -5.45
C CYS A 106 -4.30 -1.42 -5.69
N ARG A 107 -5.34 -1.23 -6.51
CA ARG A 107 -5.90 0.10 -6.83
C ARG A 107 -7.32 0.29 -6.33
N CYS A 108 -7.73 -0.40 -5.26
CA CYS A 108 -9.05 -0.17 -4.67
C CYS A 108 -9.13 1.22 -4.04
N GLU A 109 -10.34 1.73 -3.86
CA GLU A 109 -10.61 3.07 -3.34
C GLU A 109 -9.94 3.30 -1.98
N THR A 110 -10.06 2.36 -1.04
CA THR A 110 -9.41 2.45 0.27
C THR A 110 -7.88 2.53 0.18
N CYS A 111 -7.24 1.78 -0.74
CA CYS A 111 -5.80 1.88 -0.94
C CYS A 111 -5.42 3.27 -1.47
N ARG A 112 -6.17 3.80 -2.43
CA ARG A 112 -5.94 5.14 -2.99
C ARG A 112 -6.13 6.23 -1.94
N GLU A 113 -7.20 6.17 -1.15
CA GLU A 113 -7.43 7.11 -0.06
C GLU A 113 -6.29 7.07 0.96
N MET A 114 -5.78 5.89 1.29
CA MET A 114 -4.65 5.77 2.20
C MET A 114 -3.36 6.34 1.62
N GLU A 115 -3.08 6.12 0.34
CA GLU A 115 -1.94 6.75 -0.35
C GLU A 115 -2.06 8.28 -0.35
N ILE A 116 -3.26 8.80 -0.61
CA ILE A 116 -3.54 10.25 -0.57
C ILE A 116 -3.32 10.78 0.85
N ARG A 117 -3.91 10.16 1.87
CA ARG A 117 -3.73 10.56 3.28
C ARG A 117 -2.27 10.50 3.72
N GLN A 118 -1.52 9.49 3.30
CA GLN A 118 -0.09 9.40 3.59
C GLN A 118 0.69 10.55 2.93
N LYS A 119 0.38 10.86 1.67
CA LYS A 119 0.98 12.02 0.99
C LYS A 119 0.61 13.34 1.66
N GLU A 120 -0.64 13.52 2.04
CA GLU A 120 -1.11 14.70 2.78
C GLU A 120 -0.42 14.83 4.15
N GLN A 121 -0.27 13.73 4.88
CA GLN A 121 0.44 13.72 6.16
C GLN A 121 1.93 14.05 6.00
N LEU A 122 2.58 13.47 4.99
CA LEU A 122 3.97 13.80 4.66
C LEU A 122 4.11 15.27 4.26
N TYR A 123 3.17 15.77 3.48
CA TYR A 123 3.10 17.17 3.06
C TYR A 123 2.94 18.11 4.27
N ILE A 124 1.98 17.85 5.15
CA ILE A 124 1.79 18.63 6.39
C ILE A 124 3.03 18.58 7.28
N LEU A 125 3.63 17.39 7.46
CA LEU A 125 4.84 17.23 8.27
C LEU A 125 6.00 18.06 7.70
N LYS A 126 6.22 17.96 6.40
CA LYS A 126 7.23 18.72 5.68
C LYS A 126 7.03 20.22 5.84
N ASN A 127 5.78 20.67 5.71
CA ASN A 127 5.40 22.06 5.83
C ASN A 127 5.59 22.65 7.23
N ASN A 128 5.20 21.91 8.27
CA ASN A 128 5.42 22.33 9.65
C ASN A 128 6.91 22.51 9.93
N ILE A 129 7.73 21.59 9.44
CA ILE A 129 9.18 21.63 9.57
C ILE A 129 9.80 22.82 8.82
N LEU A 130 9.34 23.12 7.61
CA LEU A 130 9.78 24.30 6.86
C LEU A 130 9.35 25.58 7.57
N GLY A 131 8.10 25.67 8.04
CA GLY A 131 7.63 26.79 8.85
C GLY A 131 8.52 27.04 10.07
N GLU A 132 8.89 26.00 10.82
CA GLU A 132 9.82 26.11 11.95
C GLU A 132 11.21 26.64 11.58
N LEU A 133 11.68 26.37 10.35
CA LEU A 133 12.96 26.89 9.83
C LEU A 133 12.88 28.38 9.44
N LEU A 134 11.71 28.86 9.03
CA LEU A 134 11.51 30.20 8.48
C LEU A 134 11.08 31.26 9.52
N ILE A 135 10.71 30.85 10.74
CA ILE A 135 10.24 31.75 11.81
C ILE A 135 11.37 32.63 12.40
N ASP A 136 12.63 32.35 12.11
CA ASP A 136 13.75 33.15 12.61
C ASP A 136 14.07 34.30 11.63
N GLU A 137 13.40 35.44 11.83
CA GLU A 137 13.55 36.70 11.08
C GLU A 137 14.87 37.45 11.37
N SER A 138 15.82 36.84 12.11
CA SER A 138 17.09 37.50 12.37
C SER A 138 18.00 37.46 11.14
N GLU A 139 18.55 38.62 10.73
CA GLU A 139 19.68 38.69 9.79
C GLU A 139 20.85 37.91 10.41
N LYS A 140 20.96 36.62 10.05
CA LYS A 140 22.04 35.75 10.50
C LYS A 140 23.23 35.93 9.59
N GLU A 141 24.30 36.50 10.14
CA GLU A 141 25.60 36.51 9.47
C GLU A 141 26.09 35.06 9.31
N VAL A 142 26.24 34.64 8.04
CA VAL A 142 26.71 33.29 7.68
C VAL A 142 28.19 33.18 8.01
N LYS A 143 28.58 32.06 8.61
CA LYS A 143 29.98 31.78 8.96
C LYS A 143 30.84 31.58 7.72
N GLU A 144 32.06 32.09 7.79
CA GLU A 144 33.13 31.74 6.86
C GLU A 144 33.51 30.26 6.98
N GLU A 145 34.03 29.67 5.90
CA GLU A 145 34.43 28.25 5.86
C GLU A 145 35.48 27.91 6.95
N SER A 146 36.36 28.85 7.25
CA SER A 146 37.40 28.72 8.28
C SER A 146 36.83 28.46 9.66
N ASP A 147 35.63 28.98 9.92
CA ASP A 147 34.99 28.98 11.24
C ASP A 147 34.08 27.77 11.47
N LEU A 148 33.94 26.92 10.44
CA LEU A 148 33.15 25.70 10.53
C LEU A 148 33.90 24.60 11.29
N ASN A 149 33.22 24.00 12.26
CA ASN A 149 33.70 22.79 12.92
C ASN A 149 33.55 21.57 12.01
N MET A 150 34.18 20.45 12.40
CA MET A 150 34.16 19.20 11.60
C MET A 150 32.75 18.69 11.28
N ARG A 151 31.81 18.78 12.24
CA ARG A 151 30.42 18.35 12.02
C ARG A 151 29.71 19.24 11.01
N GLN A 152 29.88 20.56 11.13
CA GLN A 152 29.32 21.53 10.19
C GLN A 152 29.86 21.31 8.78
N ARG A 153 31.17 21.11 8.64
CA ARG A 153 31.80 20.80 7.34
C ARG A 153 31.27 19.51 6.74
N LEU A 154 31.13 18.45 7.53
CA LEU A 154 30.60 17.17 7.06
C LEU A 154 29.15 17.28 6.59
N TYR A 155 28.30 17.96 7.37
CA TYR A 155 26.90 18.16 7.04
C TYR A 155 26.74 19.05 5.81
N LEU A 156 27.49 20.15 5.73
CA LEU A 156 27.50 21.03 4.57
C LEU A 156 27.97 20.29 3.32
N ALA A 157 29.07 19.52 3.39
CA ALA A 157 29.56 18.73 2.28
C ALA A 157 28.53 17.70 1.79
N SER A 158 27.79 17.06 2.71
CA SER A 158 26.74 16.10 2.37
C SER A 158 25.59 16.79 1.61
N VAL A 159 25.16 17.96 2.07
CA VAL A 159 24.12 18.76 1.43
C VAL A 159 24.56 19.27 0.06
N LEU A 160 25.79 19.79 -0.06
CA LEU A 160 26.36 20.26 -1.32
C LEU A 160 26.50 19.13 -2.35
N HIS A 161 26.92 17.93 -1.91
CA HIS A 161 27.07 16.78 -2.79
C HIS A 161 25.75 16.32 -3.41
N CYS A 162 24.66 16.42 -2.66
CA CYS A 162 23.35 15.93 -3.08
C CYS A 162 22.47 17.00 -3.72
N GLY A 163 22.77 18.29 -3.51
CA GLY A 163 21.79 19.33 -3.72
C GLY A 163 22.28 20.64 -4.28
N LEU A 164 23.46 20.72 -4.88
CA LEU A 164 23.84 21.92 -5.62
C LEU A 164 23.05 22.06 -6.92
N THR A 165 22.63 23.29 -7.22
CA THR A 165 22.19 23.68 -8.58
C THR A 165 23.35 23.50 -9.57
N GLU A 166 23.03 23.34 -10.86
CA GLU A 166 24.06 23.16 -11.91
C GLU A 166 25.09 24.29 -11.95
N ASP A 167 24.70 25.50 -11.56
CA ASP A 167 25.57 26.67 -11.49
C ASP A 167 26.37 26.79 -10.17
N ILE A 168 26.17 25.84 -9.24
CA ILE A 168 26.86 25.71 -7.94
C ILE A 168 26.62 26.91 -7.01
N LYS A 169 25.58 27.72 -7.27
CA LYS A 169 25.30 28.93 -6.49
C LYS A 169 24.25 28.73 -5.40
N LYS A 170 23.34 27.78 -5.59
CA LYS A 170 22.22 27.56 -4.68
C LYS A 170 22.06 26.07 -4.39
N LEU A 171 21.26 25.79 -3.36
CA LEU A 171 20.78 24.45 -3.13
C LEU A 171 19.46 24.25 -3.90
N ASN A 172 19.30 23.09 -4.54
CA ASN A 172 18.02 22.64 -5.04
C ASN A 172 17.01 22.54 -3.88
N PRO A 173 15.70 22.65 -4.17
CA PRO A 173 14.66 22.51 -3.16
C PRO A 173 14.84 21.24 -2.33
N ILE A 174 14.63 21.32 -1.01
CA ILE A 174 14.85 20.21 -0.06
C ILE A 174 14.10 18.95 -0.51
N GLU A 175 12.94 19.13 -1.13
CA GLU A 175 12.09 18.12 -1.76
C GLU A 175 12.82 17.21 -2.73
N GLU A 176 13.74 17.76 -3.51
CA GLU A 176 14.43 17.06 -4.59
C GLU A 176 15.63 16.27 -4.06
N ILE A 177 16.11 16.61 -2.85
CA ILE A 177 17.39 16.14 -2.31
C ILE A 177 17.23 15.31 -1.02
N ILE A 178 16.01 15.24 -0.48
CA ILE A 178 15.73 14.67 0.84
C ILE A 178 16.09 13.18 0.97
N ASP A 179 15.96 12.43 -0.13
CA ASP A 179 16.20 10.98 -0.18
C ASP A 179 17.69 10.61 -0.26
N PHE A 180 18.58 11.58 -0.48
CA PHE A 180 20.01 11.32 -0.76
C PHE A 180 20.94 11.61 0.43
N ILE A 181 20.52 12.44 1.38
CA ILE A 181 21.41 12.98 2.42
C ILE A 181 21.44 12.12 3.69
N GLY A 182 20.34 11.45 4.02
CA GLY A 182 20.18 10.78 5.31
C GLY A 182 19.33 9.50 5.24
N PRO A 183 19.38 8.64 6.28
CA PRO A 183 18.64 7.38 6.32
C PRO A 183 17.13 7.55 6.50
N SER A 184 16.66 8.77 6.78
CA SER A 184 15.25 9.10 6.92
C SER A 184 15.02 10.59 6.72
N PHE A 185 13.79 10.95 6.34
CA PHE A 185 13.33 12.33 6.22
C PHE A 185 13.67 13.17 7.47
N ASN A 186 13.35 12.67 8.67
CA ASN A 186 13.62 13.39 9.93
C ASN A 186 15.11 13.64 10.17
N PHE A 187 15.98 12.71 9.75
CA PHE A 187 17.42 12.89 9.87
C PHE A 187 17.93 13.96 8.90
N THR A 188 17.50 13.93 7.64
CA THR A 188 17.84 14.95 6.63
C THR A 188 17.40 16.34 7.10
N ILE A 189 16.18 16.48 7.60
CA ILE A 189 15.70 17.73 8.20
C ILE A 189 16.55 18.17 9.40
N GLY A 190 16.97 17.22 10.25
CA GLY A 190 17.86 17.51 11.37
C GLY A 190 19.19 18.13 10.93
N ILE A 191 19.72 17.74 9.76
CA ILE A 191 20.91 18.33 9.16
C ILE A 191 20.64 19.79 8.75
N PHE A 192 19.57 20.05 7.99
CA PHE A 192 19.20 21.42 7.57
C PHE A 192 18.96 22.34 8.76
N LYS A 193 18.19 21.88 9.78
CA LYS A 193 17.99 22.60 11.04
C LYS A 193 19.30 22.91 11.75
N TYR A 194 20.22 21.95 11.82
CA TYR A 194 21.50 22.17 12.45
C TYR A 194 22.35 23.21 11.70
N LEU A 195 22.44 23.11 10.37
CA LEU A 195 23.20 24.05 9.55
C LEU A 195 22.61 25.46 9.63
N TYR A 196 21.29 25.60 9.55
CA TYR A 196 20.59 26.88 9.67
C TYR A 196 20.73 27.49 11.06
N ASN A 197 20.49 26.73 12.13
CA ASN A 197 20.59 27.21 13.52
C ASN A 197 22.03 27.51 13.96
N THR A 198 23.03 27.04 13.23
CA THR A 198 24.44 27.32 13.51
C THR A 198 25.08 28.32 12.54
N ASN A 199 24.23 29.02 11.76
CA ASN A 199 24.56 30.05 10.78
C ASN A 199 25.54 29.58 9.70
N VAL A 200 25.41 28.32 9.26
CA VAL A 200 26.23 27.77 8.16
C VAL A 200 25.56 27.96 6.81
N ILE A 201 24.22 27.95 6.79
CA ILE A 201 23.41 28.23 5.61
C ILE A 201 22.37 29.30 5.98
N SER A 202 22.01 30.13 5.02
CA SER A 202 20.92 31.10 5.12
C SER A 202 19.85 30.81 4.06
N ILE A 203 18.70 31.44 4.25
CA ILE A 203 17.62 31.45 3.28
C ILE A 203 17.94 32.53 2.25
N ASP A 204 17.87 32.20 0.96
CA ASP A 204 18.04 33.18 -0.11
C ASP A 204 16.78 34.05 -0.21
N GLU A 205 16.94 35.37 -0.05
CA GLU A 205 15.89 36.38 -0.13
C GLU A 205 15.17 36.42 -1.49
N GLN A 206 15.82 35.93 -2.54
CA GLN A 206 15.25 35.83 -3.89
C GLN A 206 14.55 34.50 -4.15
N SER A 207 14.53 33.60 -3.18
CA SER A 207 13.73 32.38 -3.28
C SER A 207 12.27 32.78 -3.50
N ALA A 208 11.62 32.07 -4.43
CA ALA A 208 10.23 32.31 -4.76
C ALA A 208 9.38 32.27 -3.48
N LEU A 209 8.36 33.14 -3.37
CA LEU A 209 7.45 33.08 -2.21
C LEU A 209 6.81 31.69 -2.10
N GLU A 210 6.61 30.99 -3.22
CA GLU A 210 6.14 29.61 -3.34
C GLU A 210 7.15 28.57 -2.81
N ALA A 211 8.43 28.92 -2.67
CA ALA A 211 9.41 28.11 -1.95
C ALA A 211 9.20 28.15 -0.43
N PHE A 212 8.38 29.11 0.04
CA PHE A 212 8.03 29.32 1.44
C PHE A 212 6.51 29.22 1.71
N THR A 213 5.69 29.32 0.66
CA THR A 213 4.23 29.25 0.72
C THR A 213 3.70 27.91 0.23
N LEU A 214 2.70 27.46 0.97
CA LEU A 214 2.20 26.10 1.08
C LEU A 214 1.13 25.85 -0.01
N ILE A 215 1.41 24.97 -0.99
CA ILE A 215 0.37 24.39 -1.88
C ILE A 215 0.20 22.90 -1.60
#